data_AF-A0A453NP86-F1
#
_entry.id   AF-A0A453NP86-F1
#
_cell.length_a   1.000
_cell.length_b   1.000
_cell.length_c   1.000
_cell.angle_alpha   90.00
_cell.angle_beta   90.00
_cell.angle_gamma   90.00
#
_symmetry.space_group_name_H-M   'P 1'
#
loop_
_entity.id
_entity.type
_entity.pdbx_description
1 polymer ?
#
loop_
_entity_poly.entity_id
_entity_poly.type
_entity_poly.pdbx_seq_one_letter_code
_entity_poly.pdbx_strand_id
1 'polypeptide(L)'
;PSFDKVVPPSFLELGVAELVAIYSELCELGSPPPVIDADDLQRDPEAVLSGLCEDLGIPFQPQMLKWKAGPRDFDGIWAPWWYESVHTSTGFSKSRRYPMTFPFAFYDLLEQSLPFYNMLKRQVRRTTGSLLPPPPDPPLPVPENKKILVWVGDELLPRDSARVSVFDSVVQGGDAVWEGLRIYDGKVFKLEEHLDRLFDSTKAMAFSNVPSRDWIKDAIFKTLNANGMFNNAHIRLTLTRGKK
;
A
#
# COMPACT_ATOMS: atom_id res chain seq x y z
N PRO A 1 23.74 -8.11 28.31
CA PRO A 1 22.49 -8.91 28.14
C PRO A 1 21.44 -8.04 27.45
N SER A 2 20.84 -8.52 26.37
CA SER A 2 19.77 -7.79 25.69
C SER A 2 18.52 -7.79 26.57
N PHE A 3 17.78 -6.67 26.56
CA PHE A 3 16.65 -6.40 27.46
C PHE A 3 15.53 -7.44 27.34
N ASP A 4 15.34 -7.96 26.12
CA ASP A 4 14.41 -9.05 25.76
C ASP A 4 14.65 -10.36 26.53
N LYS A 5 15.85 -10.56 27.09
CA LYS A 5 16.17 -11.75 27.91
C LYS A 5 15.65 -11.64 29.35
N VAL A 6 15.27 -10.45 29.78
CA VAL A 6 14.91 -10.15 31.17
C VAL A 6 13.44 -9.75 31.28
N VAL A 7 12.90 -9.08 30.25
CA VAL A 7 11.50 -8.65 30.20
C VAL A 7 10.89 -9.12 28.87
N PRO A 8 9.76 -9.86 28.88
CA PRO A 8 9.09 -10.25 27.65
C PRO A 8 8.56 -9.01 26.92
N PRO A 9 8.74 -8.91 25.59
CA PRO A 9 8.26 -7.76 24.85
C PRO A 9 6.73 -7.69 24.90
N SER A 10 6.21 -6.49 25.13
CA SER A 10 4.78 -6.20 25.13
C SER A 10 4.50 -4.97 24.27
N PHE A 11 3.24 -4.75 23.91
CA PHE A 11 2.85 -3.60 23.09
C PHE A 11 3.26 -2.26 23.74
N LEU A 12 3.08 -2.15 25.06
CA LEU A 12 3.48 -0.98 25.84
C LEU A 12 5.01 -0.80 25.87
N GLU A 13 5.75 -1.90 26.03
CA GLU A 13 7.22 -1.86 26.07
C GLU A 13 7.84 -1.46 24.70
N LEU A 14 7.14 -1.72 23.59
CA LEU A 14 7.61 -1.30 22.27
C LEU A 14 7.50 0.21 22.05
N GLY A 15 6.64 0.93 22.79
CA GLY A 15 6.56 2.38 22.74
C GLY A 15 5.95 2.98 21.46
N VAL A 16 5.45 2.15 20.54
CA VAL A 16 5.00 2.63 19.21
C VAL A 16 3.72 3.48 19.32
N ALA A 17 2.85 3.17 20.28
CA ALA A 17 1.67 3.99 20.56
C ALA A 17 2.05 5.36 21.12
N GLU A 18 3.04 5.40 22.01
CA GLU A 18 3.57 6.61 22.62
C GLU A 18 4.24 7.50 21.57
N LEU A 19 4.97 6.92 20.61
CA LEU A 19 5.51 7.66 19.47
C LEU A 19 4.40 8.30 18.62
N VAL A 20 3.29 7.60 18.40
CA VAL A 20 2.10 8.15 17.71
C VAL A 20 1.46 9.28 18.51
N ALA A 21 1.37 9.14 19.84
CA ALA A 21 0.84 10.17 20.72
C ALA A 21 1.71 11.44 20.67
N ILE A 22 3.03 11.31 20.84
CA ILE A 22 3.99 12.40 20.73
C ILE A 22 3.89 13.08 19.35
N TYR A 23 3.84 12.30 18.28
CA TYR A 23 3.67 12.84 16.93
C TYR A 23 2.39 13.68 16.80
N SER A 24 1.27 13.17 17.32
CA SER A 24 -0.03 13.84 17.23
C SER A 24 -0.06 15.13 18.05
N GLU A 25 0.47 15.11 19.28
CA GLU A 25 0.59 16.31 20.12
C GLU A 25 1.45 17.40 19.44
N LEU A 26 2.60 17.02 18.87
CA LEU A 26 3.46 17.98 18.16
C LEU A 26 2.80 18.54 16.89
N CYS A 27 2.01 17.72 16.18
CA CYS A 27 1.19 18.19 15.05
C CYS A 27 0.15 19.23 15.50
N GLU A 28 -0.52 19.02 16.63
CA GLU A 28 -1.51 19.96 17.18
C GLU A 28 -0.87 21.29 17.61
N LEU A 29 0.38 21.27 18.08
CA LEU A 29 1.17 22.46 18.36
C LEU A 29 1.64 23.21 17.10
N GLY A 30 1.30 22.71 15.91
CA GLY A 30 1.55 23.36 14.62
C GLY A 30 2.93 23.09 14.02
N SER A 31 3.69 22.15 14.60
CA SER A 31 5.03 21.76 14.11
C SER A 31 5.08 20.24 13.93
N PRO A 32 4.57 19.69 12.81
CA PRO A 32 4.65 18.26 12.55
C PRO A 32 6.13 17.83 12.53
N PRO A 33 6.54 16.90 13.40
CA PRO A 33 7.94 16.52 13.50
C PRO A 33 8.34 15.64 12.31
N PRO A 34 9.59 15.77 11.80
CA PRO A 34 10.08 14.87 10.77
C PRO A 34 10.15 13.43 11.30
N VAL A 35 9.68 12.46 10.50
CA VAL A 35 9.74 11.04 10.81
C VAL A 35 10.76 10.36 9.91
N ILE A 36 11.66 9.58 10.51
CA ILE A 36 12.69 8.81 9.81
C ILE A 36 12.48 7.33 10.08
N ASP A 37 12.45 6.54 9.01
CA ASP A 37 12.51 5.08 9.10
C ASP A 37 13.97 4.61 9.19
N ALA A 38 14.27 3.75 10.16
CA ALA A 38 15.62 3.29 10.42
C ALA A 38 16.19 2.43 9.27
N ASP A 39 15.35 1.66 8.57
CA ASP A 39 15.78 0.86 7.42
C ASP A 39 16.12 1.76 6.23
N ASP A 40 15.37 2.85 6.06
CA ASP A 40 15.66 3.85 5.02
C ASP A 40 16.97 4.59 5.33
N LEU A 41 17.16 5.03 6.57
CA LEU A 41 18.40 5.68 7.02
C LEU A 41 19.62 4.76 6.83
N GLN A 42 19.49 3.47 7.14
CA GLN A 42 20.59 2.53 6.96
C GLN A 42 20.89 2.23 5.49
N ARG A 43 19.87 2.28 4.62
CA ARG A 43 20.01 2.00 3.19
C ARG A 43 20.64 3.15 2.42
N ASP A 44 20.20 4.37 2.69
CA ASP A 44 20.67 5.60 2.05
C ASP A 44 20.78 6.76 3.06
N PRO A 45 21.83 6.75 3.90
CA PRO A 45 21.97 7.72 4.97
C PRO A 45 22.15 9.15 4.47
N GLU A 46 22.79 9.34 3.32
CA GLU A 46 22.99 10.65 2.73
C GLU A 46 21.65 11.27 2.32
N ALA A 47 20.82 10.51 1.61
CA ALA A 47 19.53 11.02 1.16
C ALA A 47 18.56 11.28 2.33
N VAL A 48 18.52 10.37 3.31
CA VAL A 48 17.65 10.54 4.50
C VAL A 48 18.10 11.70 5.38
N LEU A 49 19.39 11.82 5.69
CA LEU A 49 19.88 12.93 6.52
C LEU A 49 19.82 14.27 5.80
N SER A 50 20.03 14.30 4.48
CA SER A 50 19.82 15.53 3.70
C SER A 50 18.36 15.98 3.74
N GLY A 51 17.42 15.04 3.62
CA GLY A 51 15.99 15.31 3.77
C GLY A 51 15.61 15.83 5.16
N LEU A 52 16.17 15.22 6.22
CA LEU A 52 15.99 15.71 7.59
C LEU A 52 16.52 17.13 7.76
N CYS A 53 17.72 17.42 7.26
CA CYS A 53 18.32 18.75 7.33
C CYS A 53 17.43 19.80 6.64
N GLU A 54 16.87 19.47 5.49
CA GLU A 54 15.91 20.32 4.76
C GLU A 54 14.65 20.59 5.60
N ASP A 55 14.05 19.55 6.19
CA ASP A 55 12.86 19.68 7.03
C ASP A 55 13.11 20.53 8.30
N LEU A 56 14.34 20.47 8.83
CA LEU A 56 14.77 21.26 9.99
C LEU A 56 15.28 22.67 9.61
N GLY A 57 15.40 23.00 8.32
CA GLY A 57 15.93 24.28 7.86
C GLY A 57 17.41 24.50 8.17
N ILE A 58 18.21 23.43 8.29
CA ILE A 58 19.64 23.48 8.57
C ILE A 58 20.46 22.94 7.37
N PRO A 59 21.71 23.41 7.16
CA PRO A 59 22.54 22.89 6.09
C PRO A 59 22.99 21.45 6.38
N PHE A 60 22.91 20.59 5.36
CA PHE A 60 23.48 19.25 5.41
C PHE A 60 25.02 19.32 5.55
N GLN A 61 25.57 18.47 6.42
CA GLN A 61 27.01 18.36 6.64
C GLN A 61 27.48 16.94 6.28
N PRO A 62 28.35 16.75 5.27
CA PRO A 62 28.84 15.42 4.88
C PRO A 62 29.52 14.65 6.03
N GLN A 63 30.01 15.36 7.05
CA GLN A 63 30.58 14.77 8.27
C GLN A 63 29.55 13.98 9.08
N MET A 64 28.25 14.19 8.89
CA MET A 64 27.20 13.39 9.54
C MET A 64 27.23 11.92 9.11
N LEU A 65 27.85 11.61 7.96
CA LEU A 65 27.97 10.25 7.44
C LEU A 65 29.18 9.48 8.00
N LYS A 66 30.14 10.18 8.62
CA LYS A 66 31.40 9.60 9.08
C LYS A 66 31.87 10.20 10.39
N TRP A 67 32.24 9.36 11.33
CA TRP A 67 32.75 9.77 12.64
C TRP A 67 34.03 9.03 13.01
N LYS A 68 34.79 9.61 13.96
CA LYS A 68 35.97 8.99 14.53
C LYS A 68 35.56 7.85 15.47
N ALA A 69 36.16 6.67 15.28
CA ALA A 69 36.05 5.56 16.22
C ALA A 69 36.71 5.90 17.57
N GLY A 70 36.23 5.24 18.62
CA GLY A 70 36.70 5.35 19.99
C GLY A 70 35.65 5.87 20.96
N PRO A 71 35.94 5.79 22.27
CA PRO A 71 35.08 6.33 23.31
C PRO A 71 35.02 7.85 23.26
N ARG A 72 33.91 8.39 23.75
CA ARG A 72 33.68 9.81 23.99
C ARG A 72 33.68 10.09 25.48
N ASP A 73 34.10 11.29 25.84
CA ASP A 73 34.18 11.72 27.24
C ASP A 73 32.80 11.70 27.94
N PHE A 74 31.71 11.69 27.17
CA PHE A 74 30.33 11.70 27.63
C PHE A 74 29.62 10.33 27.57
N ASP A 75 30.29 9.25 27.19
CA ASP A 75 29.64 7.93 27.04
C ASP A 75 29.15 7.32 28.37
N GLY A 76 29.55 7.90 29.50
CA GLY A 76 29.05 7.55 30.83
C GLY A 76 29.46 6.15 31.29
N ILE A 77 28.89 5.72 32.43
CA ILE A 77 29.27 4.46 33.11
C ILE A 77 28.84 3.19 32.35
N TRP A 78 27.90 3.31 31.41
CA TRP A 78 27.35 2.18 30.65
C TRP A 78 28.20 1.82 29.43
N ALA A 79 29.12 2.69 29.01
CA ALA A 79 29.94 2.52 27.82
C ALA A 79 30.67 1.16 27.75
N PRO A 80 31.33 0.69 28.83
CA PRO A 80 32.05 -0.59 28.80
C PRO A 80 31.15 -1.81 28.55
N TRP A 81 29.85 -1.67 28.77
CA TRP A 81 28.91 -2.78 28.67
C TRP A 81 28.17 -2.79 27.34
N TRP A 82 27.81 -1.62 26.81
CA TRP A 82 26.83 -1.50 25.72
C TRP A 82 27.40 -0.84 24.45
N TYR A 83 28.54 -0.14 24.51
CA TYR A 83 28.99 0.74 23.41
C TYR A 83 30.16 0.19 22.59
N GLU A 84 30.58 -1.07 22.78
CA GLU A 84 31.68 -1.68 22.03
C GLU A 84 31.51 -1.56 20.49
N SER A 85 30.31 -1.83 19.98
CA SER A 85 30.01 -1.70 18.54
C SER A 85 30.00 -0.25 18.07
N VAL A 86 29.55 0.68 18.91
CA VAL A 86 29.54 2.12 18.62
C VAL A 86 30.97 2.65 18.57
N HIS A 87 31.82 2.28 19.53
CA HIS A 87 33.22 2.70 19.60
C HIS A 87 34.06 2.20 18.43
N THR A 88 33.69 1.08 17.81
CA THR A 88 34.40 0.54 16.63
C THR A 88 33.84 1.06 15.31
N SER A 89 32.66 1.68 15.31
CA SER A 89 32.02 2.23 14.11
C SER A 89 32.67 3.54 13.65
N THR A 90 32.60 3.80 12.34
CA THR A 90 33.09 5.04 11.71
C THR A 90 32.08 5.69 10.77
N GLY A 91 30.89 5.13 10.66
CA GLY A 91 29.83 5.53 9.73
C GLY A 91 28.71 4.49 9.69
N PHE A 92 27.73 4.70 8.81
CA PHE A 92 26.64 3.75 8.57
C PHE A 92 27.15 2.47 7.90
N SER A 93 26.59 1.32 8.30
CA SER A 93 26.93 0.00 7.75
C SER A 93 25.70 -0.67 7.14
N LYS A 94 25.89 -1.59 6.19
CA LYS A 94 24.79 -2.29 5.51
C LYS A 94 23.95 -3.10 6.50
N SER A 95 22.64 -3.11 6.25
CA SER A 95 21.65 -3.85 7.06
C SER A 95 22.03 -5.32 7.24
N ARG A 96 21.93 -5.78 8.48
CA ARG A 96 22.14 -7.18 8.85
C ARG A 96 20.88 -7.95 8.46
N ARG A 97 21.05 -9.06 7.72
CA ARG A 97 19.90 -9.91 7.38
C ARG A 97 19.38 -10.64 8.62
N TYR A 98 18.23 -10.17 9.10
CA TYR A 98 17.11 -10.97 9.60
C TYR A 98 17.19 -12.51 9.41
N PRO A 99 17.18 -13.42 10.41
CA PRO A 99 16.74 -14.80 10.13
C PRO A 99 15.40 -14.79 9.36
N MET A 100 15.27 -15.65 8.34
CA MET A 100 14.15 -15.58 7.38
C MET A 100 12.77 -15.84 8.00
N THR A 101 12.69 -16.44 9.18
CA THR A 101 11.43 -16.79 9.84
C THR A 101 11.19 -15.91 11.05
N PHE A 102 10.14 -15.08 10.99
CA PHE A 102 9.68 -14.29 12.13
C PHE A 102 9.11 -15.19 13.23
N PRO A 103 9.49 -15.02 14.51
CA PRO A 103 9.03 -15.90 15.59
C PRO A 103 7.51 -15.84 15.77
N PHE A 104 6.85 -17.01 15.79
CA PHE A 104 5.39 -17.10 15.97
C PHE A 104 4.89 -16.42 17.25
N ALA A 105 5.68 -16.44 18.33
CA ALA A 105 5.33 -15.81 19.60
C ALA A 105 5.13 -14.29 19.54
N PHE A 106 5.56 -13.63 18.45
CA PHE A 106 5.46 -12.18 18.29
C PHE A 106 4.41 -11.73 17.27
N TYR A 107 3.61 -12.64 16.70
CA TYR A 107 2.59 -12.26 15.71
C TYR A 107 1.51 -11.36 16.31
N ASP A 108 0.98 -11.69 17.50
CA ASP A 108 -0.03 -10.86 18.16
C ASP A 108 0.51 -9.45 18.45
N LEU A 109 1.79 -9.37 18.88
CA LEU A 109 2.47 -8.12 19.14
C LEU A 109 2.70 -7.30 17.86
N LEU A 110 3.08 -7.99 16.77
CA LEU A 110 3.22 -7.39 15.45
C LEU A 110 1.88 -6.81 14.98
N GLU A 111 0.80 -7.60 15.06
CA GLU A 111 -0.54 -7.18 14.64
C GLU A 111 -1.04 -5.96 15.43
N GLN A 112 -0.83 -5.94 16.75
CA GLN A 112 -1.16 -4.79 17.59
C GLN A 112 -0.35 -3.53 17.22
N SER A 113 0.94 -3.71 16.87
CA SER A 113 1.85 -2.60 16.59
C SER A 113 1.72 -2.05 15.17
N LEU A 114 1.27 -2.87 14.22
CA LEU A 114 1.29 -2.57 12.80
C LEU A 114 0.50 -1.30 12.41
N PRO A 115 -0.70 -1.04 12.95
CA PRO A 115 -1.45 0.19 12.63
C PRO A 115 -0.70 1.46 13.02
N PHE A 116 -0.08 1.48 14.21
CA PHE A 116 0.66 2.62 14.75
C PHE A 116 1.96 2.85 13.97
N TYR A 117 2.71 1.78 13.71
CA TYR A 117 3.90 1.85 12.86
C TYR A 117 3.56 2.36 11.46
N ASN A 118 2.51 1.82 10.82
CA ASN A 118 2.10 2.25 9.50
C ASN A 118 1.62 3.71 9.47
N MET A 119 1.02 4.20 10.57
CA MET A 119 0.65 5.61 10.69
C MET A 119 1.89 6.51 10.62
N LEU A 120 2.92 6.22 11.42
CA LEU A 120 4.18 6.98 11.40
C LEU A 120 4.93 6.81 10.08
N LYS A 121 4.95 5.58 9.53
CA LYS A 121 5.61 5.29 8.25
C LYS A 121 5.06 6.10 7.08
N ARG A 122 3.76 6.43 7.10
CA ARG A 122 3.14 7.31 6.09
C ARG A 122 3.64 8.75 6.16
N GLN A 123 4.17 9.18 7.30
CA GLN A 123 4.72 10.52 7.53
C GLN A 123 6.21 10.61 7.17
N VAL A 124 6.87 9.47 6.91
CA VAL A 124 8.26 9.46 6.47
C VAL A 124 8.37 10.22 5.16
N ARG A 125 9.33 11.16 5.10
CA ARG A 125 9.61 11.94 3.91
C ARG A 125 9.82 10.99 2.74
N ARG A 126 9.04 11.17 1.67
CA ARG A 126 9.25 10.44 0.42
C ARG A 126 10.52 10.95 -0.22
N THR A 127 11.65 10.35 0.12
CA THR A 127 12.91 10.59 -0.57
C THR A 127 12.68 10.27 -2.04
N THR A 128 12.93 11.25 -2.92
CA THR A 128 12.77 11.18 -4.38
C THR A 128 13.61 10.08 -5.07
N GLY A 129 14.29 9.21 -4.31
CA GLY A 129 15.11 8.09 -4.80
C GLY A 129 14.76 6.69 -4.28
N SER A 130 13.83 6.52 -3.33
CA SER A 130 13.48 5.19 -2.80
C SER A 130 12.03 4.80 -3.14
N LEU A 131 11.71 4.82 -4.44
CA LEU A 131 10.70 3.91 -4.93
C LEU A 131 11.39 2.54 -5.01
N LEU A 132 11.07 1.62 -4.08
CA LEU A 132 11.01 0.23 -4.53
C LEU A 132 10.15 0.27 -5.79
N PRO A 133 10.65 -0.13 -6.97
CA PRO A 133 9.75 -0.27 -8.09
C PRO A 133 8.63 -1.17 -7.61
N PRO A 134 7.35 -0.80 -7.85
CA PRO A 134 6.27 -1.72 -7.57
C PRO A 134 6.65 -3.08 -8.20
N PRO A 135 6.34 -4.20 -7.53
CA PRO A 135 6.61 -5.51 -8.11
C PRO A 135 6.14 -5.50 -9.56
N PRO A 136 6.96 -6.00 -10.51
CA PRO A 136 6.61 -5.91 -11.92
C PRO A 136 5.23 -6.51 -12.11
N ASP A 137 4.37 -5.81 -12.84
CA ASP A 137 3.03 -6.29 -13.09
C ASP A 137 3.10 -7.73 -13.63
N PRO A 138 2.28 -8.65 -13.11
CA PRO A 138 2.24 -9.99 -13.65
C PRO A 138 1.96 -9.92 -15.16
N PRO A 139 2.62 -10.75 -15.98
CA PRO A 139 2.44 -10.71 -17.43
C PRO A 139 0.95 -10.94 -17.76
N LEU A 140 0.38 -10.02 -18.53
CA LEU A 140 -1.00 -10.15 -18.98
C LEU A 140 -1.08 -11.27 -20.02
N PRO A 141 -2.09 -12.17 -19.92
CA PRO A 141 -2.31 -13.20 -20.95
C PRO A 141 -2.54 -12.63 -22.35
N VAL A 142 -3.06 -11.39 -22.42
CA VAL A 142 -3.34 -10.64 -23.66
C VAL A 142 -2.65 -9.27 -23.53
N PRO A 143 -1.52 -9.03 -24.20
CA PRO A 143 -0.74 -7.79 -24.09
C PRO A 143 -1.53 -6.51 -24.40
N GLU A 144 -2.49 -6.60 -25.32
CA GLU A 144 -3.36 -5.49 -25.74
C GLU A 144 -4.20 -4.95 -24.57
N ASN A 145 -4.48 -5.80 -23.56
CA ASN A 145 -5.21 -5.39 -22.38
C ASN A 145 -4.42 -4.46 -21.45
N LYS A 146 -3.14 -4.17 -21.74
CA LYS A 146 -2.34 -3.24 -20.95
C LYS A 146 -2.93 -1.83 -20.92
N LYS A 147 -3.59 -1.39 -22.00
CA LYS A 147 -4.19 -0.06 -22.14
C LYS A 147 -5.72 -0.09 -22.12
N ILE A 148 -6.31 -1.18 -21.63
CA ILE A 148 -7.76 -1.35 -21.66
C ILE A 148 -8.45 -0.30 -20.79
N LEU A 149 -9.55 0.23 -21.30
CA LEU A 149 -10.47 1.10 -20.59
C LEU A 149 -11.61 0.23 -20.03
N VAL A 150 -11.92 0.40 -18.75
CA VAL A 150 -12.91 -0.39 -18.01
C VAL A 150 -13.98 0.54 -17.46
N TRP A 151 -15.25 0.18 -17.64
CA TRP A 151 -16.37 0.92 -17.06
C TRP A 151 -16.57 0.51 -15.61
N VAL A 152 -16.51 1.47 -14.69
CA VAL A 152 -16.72 1.24 -13.24
C VAL A 152 -17.62 2.34 -12.70
N GLY A 153 -18.75 1.96 -12.10
CA GLY A 153 -19.75 2.93 -11.66
C GLY A 153 -20.38 3.63 -12.86
N ASP A 154 -20.12 4.92 -13.01
CA ASP A 154 -20.64 5.80 -14.05
C ASP A 154 -19.57 6.33 -15.01
N GLU A 155 -18.32 5.87 -14.86
CA GLU A 155 -17.18 6.37 -15.61
C GLU A 155 -16.35 5.28 -16.30
N LEU A 156 -15.66 5.69 -17.37
CA LEU A 156 -14.73 4.86 -18.11
C LEU A 156 -13.30 5.20 -17.69
N LEU A 157 -12.61 4.22 -17.10
CA LEU A 157 -11.31 4.41 -16.47
C LEU A 157 -10.20 3.58 -17.13
N PRO A 158 -8.95 4.06 -17.15
CA PRO A 158 -7.80 3.21 -17.44
C PRO A 158 -7.71 2.01 -16.49
N ARG A 159 -7.21 0.87 -16.98
CA ARG A 159 -7.01 -0.37 -16.20
C ARG A 159 -6.46 -0.14 -14.79
N ASP A 160 -5.42 0.67 -14.67
CA ASP A 160 -4.71 0.89 -13.40
C ASP A 160 -5.49 1.78 -12.42
N SER A 161 -6.47 2.51 -12.93
CA SER A 161 -7.38 3.38 -12.16
C SER A 161 -8.73 2.72 -11.89
N ALA A 162 -9.10 1.70 -12.66
CA ALA A 162 -10.36 0.96 -12.51
C ALA A 162 -10.36 0.14 -11.21
N ARG A 163 -11.07 0.63 -10.20
CA ARG A 163 -11.06 0.09 -8.82
C ARG A 163 -12.47 0.04 -8.26
N VAL A 164 -12.75 -1.00 -7.47
CA VAL A 164 -13.95 -1.06 -6.62
C VAL A 164 -13.59 -0.78 -5.16
N SER A 165 -14.55 -0.29 -4.38
CA SER A 165 -14.34 -0.06 -2.95
C SER A 165 -14.11 -1.38 -2.21
N VAL A 166 -13.24 -1.38 -1.20
CA VAL A 166 -13.09 -2.54 -0.30
C VAL A 166 -14.38 -2.88 0.43
N PHE A 167 -15.25 -1.89 0.64
CA PHE A 167 -16.58 -2.04 1.25
C PHE A 167 -17.68 -2.42 0.24
N ASP A 168 -17.33 -2.67 -1.03
CA ASP A 168 -18.29 -3.17 -2.01
C ASP A 168 -18.73 -4.61 -1.66
N SER A 169 -20.00 -4.93 -1.88
CA SER A 169 -20.59 -6.23 -1.57
C SER A 169 -19.87 -7.41 -2.23
N VAL A 170 -19.30 -7.22 -3.43
CA VAL A 170 -18.52 -8.27 -4.10
C VAL A 170 -17.21 -8.56 -3.38
N VAL A 171 -16.60 -7.55 -2.75
CA VAL A 171 -15.35 -7.69 -2.00
C VAL A 171 -15.61 -8.25 -0.62
N GLN A 172 -16.64 -7.75 0.06
CA GLN A 172 -16.97 -8.15 1.43
C GLN A 172 -17.48 -9.59 1.54
N GLY A 173 -18.13 -10.12 0.49
CA GLY A 173 -18.71 -11.47 0.56
C GLY A 173 -19.09 -12.09 -0.77
N GLY A 174 -18.58 -11.59 -1.90
CA GLY A 174 -18.90 -12.14 -3.23
C GLY A 174 -20.33 -11.89 -3.70
N ASP A 175 -21.07 -10.97 -3.08
CA ASP A 175 -22.47 -10.66 -3.41
C ASP A 175 -22.54 -9.81 -4.69
N ALA A 176 -22.56 -10.50 -5.82
CA ALA A 176 -22.64 -9.94 -7.18
C ALA A 176 -23.29 -10.93 -8.15
N VAL A 177 -23.78 -10.42 -9.27
CA VAL A 177 -24.18 -11.22 -10.45
C VAL A 177 -23.32 -10.84 -11.64
N TRP A 178 -23.08 -11.77 -12.56
CA TRP A 178 -22.19 -11.51 -13.69
C TRP A 178 -22.61 -12.25 -14.96
N GLU A 179 -22.17 -11.70 -16.09
CA GLU A 179 -22.34 -12.26 -17.44
C GLU A 179 -21.03 -12.26 -18.22
N GLY A 180 -20.88 -13.24 -19.10
CA GLY A 180 -19.77 -13.32 -20.06
C GLY A 180 -20.28 -13.09 -21.47
N LEU A 181 -19.98 -11.94 -22.06
CA LEU A 181 -20.44 -11.58 -23.41
C LEU A 181 -19.34 -11.84 -24.43
N ARG A 182 -19.71 -12.31 -25.62
CA ARG A 182 -18.79 -12.53 -26.75
C ARG A 182 -19.12 -11.58 -27.90
N ILE A 183 -18.09 -11.05 -28.52
CA ILE A 183 -18.21 -10.08 -29.61
C ILE A 183 -17.61 -10.70 -30.87
N TYR A 184 -18.42 -10.72 -31.93
CA TYR A 184 -18.03 -11.19 -33.26
C TYR A 184 -18.54 -10.19 -34.29
N ASP A 185 -17.67 -9.80 -35.22
CA ASP A 185 -18.04 -8.96 -36.38
C ASP A 185 -18.88 -7.71 -35.99
N GLY A 186 -18.40 -6.98 -34.98
CA GLY A 186 -19.04 -5.76 -34.46
C GLY A 186 -20.31 -5.98 -33.63
N LYS A 187 -20.73 -7.23 -33.41
CA LYS A 187 -21.98 -7.57 -32.72
C LYS A 187 -21.73 -8.35 -31.44
N VAL A 188 -22.49 -8.01 -30.40
CA VAL A 188 -22.55 -8.83 -29.18
C VAL A 188 -23.49 -10.00 -29.41
N PHE A 189 -22.98 -11.22 -29.27
CA PHE A 189 -23.76 -12.43 -29.49
C PHE A 189 -24.85 -12.57 -28.41
N LYS A 190 -26.12 -12.67 -28.83
CA LYS A 190 -27.30 -12.86 -27.96
C LYS A 190 -27.40 -11.86 -26.80
N LEU A 191 -27.12 -10.58 -27.09
CA LEU A 191 -27.08 -9.53 -26.06
C LEU A 191 -28.35 -9.48 -25.22
N GLU A 192 -29.53 -9.53 -25.83
CA GLU A 192 -30.80 -9.43 -25.11
C GLU A 192 -30.99 -10.62 -24.17
N GLU A 193 -30.69 -11.85 -24.61
CA GLU A 193 -30.83 -13.04 -23.78
C GLU A 193 -29.81 -13.08 -22.63
N HIS A 194 -28.61 -12.52 -22.83
CA HIS A 194 -27.65 -12.33 -21.75
C HIS A 194 -28.16 -11.31 -20.72
N LEU A 195 -28.77 -10.21 -21.18
CA LEU A 195 -29.34 -9.20 -20.28
C LEU A 195 -30.58 -9.74 -19.55
N ASP A 196 -31.45 -10.49 -20.20
CA ASP A 196 -32.58 -11.18 -19.56
C ASP A 196 -32.09 -12.02 -18.37
N ARG A 197 -31.07 -12.86 -18.59
CA ARG A 197 -30.48 -13.70 -17.54
C ARG A 197 -29.80 -12.90 -16.43
N LEU A 198 -29.14 -11.78 -16.76
CA LEU A 198 -28.58 -10.88 -15.77
C LEU A 198 -29.68 -10.32 -14.86
N PHE A 199 -30.77 -9.80 -15.44
CA PHE A 199 -31.89 -9.25 -14.69
C PHE A 199 -32.60 -10.31 -13.85
N ASP A 200 -32.81 -11.52 -14.38
CA ASP A 200 -33.35 -12.64 -13.61
C ASP A 200 -32.46 -12.99 -12.41
N SER A 201 -31.13 -12.95 -12.59
CA SER A 201 -30.16 -13.17 -11.51
C SER A 201 -30.22 -12.06 -10.46
N THR A 202 -30.30 -10.78 -10.86
CA THR A 202 -30.44 -9.67 -9.91
C THR A 202 -31.73 -9.79 -9.09
N LYS A 203 -32.82 -10.25 -9.71
CA LYS A 203 -34.11 -10.49 -9.06
C LYS A 203 -34.01 -11.65 -8.07
N ALA A 204 -33.39 -12.76 -8.46
CA ALA A 204 -33.15 -13.92 -7.58
C ALA A 204 -32.30 -13.55 -6.35
N MET A 205 -31.34 -12.65 -6.53
CA MET A 205 -30.48 -12.13 -5.46
C MET A 205 -31.09 -10.94 -4.70
N ALA A 206 -32.34 -10.56 -4.99
CA ALA A 206 -33.07 -9.47 -4.36
C ALA A 206 -32.30 -8.13 -4.37
N PHE A 207 -31.73 -7.75 -5.51
CA PHE A 207 -31.11 -6.43 -5.69
C PHE A 207 -32.21 -5.35 -5.75
N SER A 208 -32.04 -4.25 -5.03
CA SER A 208 -33.02 -3.15 -4.98
C SER A 208 -32.74 -2.03 -6.00
N ASN A 209 -31.47 -1.77 -6.32
CA ASN A 209 -31.03 -0.63 -7.12
C ASN A 209 -30.31 -1.08 -8.40
N VAL A 210 -31.03 -1.80 -9.26
CA VAL A 210 -30.46 -2.31 -10.52
C VAL A 210 -30.54 -1.21 -11.61
N PRO A 211 -29.44 -0.88 -12.31
CA PRO A 211 -29.48 0.04 -13.44
C PRO A 211 -30.42 -0.42 -14.56
N SER A 212 -30.94 0.51 -15.36
CA SER A 212 -31.83 0.16 -16.47
C SER A 212 -31.09 -0.62 -17.56
N ARG A 213 -31.85 -1.42 -18.33
CA ARG A 213 -31.32 -2.18 -19.47
C ARG A 213 -30.57 -1.27 -20.45
N ASP A 214 -31.16 -0.14 -20.79
CA ASP A 214 -30.57 0.80 -21.74
C ASP A 214 -29.28 1.44 -21.21
N TRP A 215 -29.23 1.73 -19.91
CA TRP A 215 -28.01 2.23 -19.27
C TRP A 215 -26.88 1.20 -19.35
N ILE A 216 -27.18 -0.08 -19.07
CA ILE A 216 -26.20 -1.17 -19.16
C ILE A 216 -25.72 -1.34 -20.61
N LYS A 217 -26.64 -1.28 -21.59
CA LYS A 217 -26.29 -1.35 -23.02
C LYS A 217 -25.38 -0.19 -23.43
N ASP A 218 -25.71 1.02 -23.01
CA ASP A 218 -24.90 2.21 -23.28
C ASP A 218 -23.48 2.07 -22.70
N ALA A 219 -23.35 1.62 -21.44
CA ALA A 219 -22.05 1.35 -20.81
C ALA A 219 -21.24 0.29 -21.59
N ILE A 220 -21.87 -0.80 -22.02
CA ILE A 220 -21.24 -1.85 -22.84
C ILE A 220 -20.71 -1.26 -24.15
N PHE A 221 -21.55 -0.52 -24.89
CA PHE A 221 -21.17 0.01 -26.19
C PHE A 221 -20.14 1.12 -26.10
N LYS A 222 -20.23 2.01 -25.11
CA LYS A 222 -19.19 3.03 -24.83
C LYS A 222 -17.85 2.37 -24.54
N THR A 223 -17.84 1.30 -23.75
CA THR A 223 -16.61 0.56 -23.44
C THR A 223 -16.01 -0.10 -24.68
N LEU A 224 -16.83 -0.76 -25.50
CA LEU A 224 -16.37 -1.39 -26.75
C LEU A 224 -15.81 -0.37 -27.74
N ASN A 225 -16.52 0.74 -27.94
CA ASN A 225 -16.12 1.81 -28.84
C ASN A 225 -14.81 2.46 -28.41
N ALA A 226 -14.65 2.75 -27.12
CA ALA A 226 -13.45 3.38 -26.59
C ALA A 226 -12.20 2.49 -26.68
N ASN A 227 -12.38 1.16 -26.64
CA ASN A 227 -11.29 0.19 -26.78
C ASN A 227 -11.05 -0.27 -28.23
N GLY A 228 -11.91 0.09 -29.18
CA GLY A 228 -11.85 -0.41 -30.56
C GLY A 228 -12.01 -1.93 -30.69
N MET A 229 -12.66 -2.58 -29.71
CA MET A 229 -12.73 -4.04 -29.60
C MET A 229 -13.98 -4.58 -30.29
N PHE A 230 -13.94 -4.71 -31.62
CA PHE A 230 -15.11 -5.09 -32.41
C PHE A 230 -15.17 -6.55 -32.82
N ASN A 231 -14.13 -7.35 -32.57
CA ASN A 231 -14.12 -8.75 -32.96
C ASN A 231 -13.26 -9.62 -32.03
N ASN A 232 -13.65 -10.88 -31.85
CA ASN A 232 -12.99 -11.86 -30.98
C ASN A 232 -12.72 -11.33 -29.56
N ALA A 233 -13.62 -10.49 -29.05
CA ALA A 233 -13.51 -9.89 -27.72
C ALA A 233 -14.46 -10.58 -26.74
N HIS A 234 -14.14 -10.46 -25.46
CA HIS A 234 -14.96 -10.96 -24.36
C HIS A 234 -15.14 -9.88 -23.30
N ILE A 235 -16.39 -9.61 -22.92
CA ILE A 235 -16.71 -8.71 -21.82
C ILE A 235 -17.08 -9.55 -20.61
N ARG A 236 -16.48 -9.22 -19.47
CA ARG A 236 -17.00 -9.61 -18.15
C ARG A 236 -17.86 -8.46 -17.63
N LEU A 237 -19.17 -8.65 -17.64
CA LEU A 237 -20.13 -7.71 -17.07
C LEU A 237 -20.46 -8.16 -15.65
N THR A 238 -20.33 -7.27 -14.66
CA THR A 238 -20.60 -7.60 -13.26
C THR A 238 -21.43 -6.49 -12.64
N LEU A 239 -22.50 -6.86 -11.92
CA LEU A 239 -23.28 -5.95 -11.07
C LEU A 239 -23.11 -6.38 -9.61
N THR A 240 -22.83 -5.42 -8.75
CA THR A 240 -22.73 -5.60 -7.30
C THR A 240 -23.94 -4.96 -6.63
N ARG A 241 -24.20 -5.31 -5.36
CA ARG A 241 -25.22 -4.61 -4.55
C ARG A 241 -24.77 -3.20 -4.16
N GLY A 242 -23.48 -2.92 -4.28
CA GLY A 242 -22.85 -1.65 -3.94
C GLY A 242 -22.12 -1.68 -2.60
N LYS A 243 -21.79 -0.50 -2.09
CA LYS A 243 -21.08 -0.35 -0.82
C LYS A 243 -22.01 -0.67 0.35
N LYS A 244 -21.52 -1.48 1.30
CA LYS A 244 -22.16 -1.73 2.59
C LYS A 244 -21.61 -0.80 3.66
#